data_AF-A0A2P8CPK4-F1
#
_entry.id   AF-A0A2P8CPK4-F1
#
_cell.length_a   1.000
_cell.length_b   1.000
_cell.length_c   1.000
_cell.angle_alpha   90.00
_cell.angle_beta   90.00
_cell.angle_gamma   90.00
#
_symmetry.space_group_name_H-M   'P 1'
#
loop_
_entity.id
_entity.type
_entity.pdbx_description
1 polymer ?
#
loop_
_entity_poly.entity_id
_entity_poly.type
_entity_poly.pdbx_seq_one_letter_code
_entity_poly.pdbx_strand_id
1 'polypeptide(L)' 'MALKIAKVFDVPVDYLLGEGKHAAYDKDTIKRMEDIEVLDPDTKAVLFNIIDTYLRDAKARKAYGR' A
#
# COMPACT_ATOMS: atom_id res chain seq x y z
N MET A 1 -17.72 16.02 -5.97
CA MET A 1 -16.64 17.00 -5.67
C MET A 1 -15.43 16.30 -5.07
N ALA A 2 -15.60 15.48 -4.01
CA ALA A 2 -14.55 14.66 -3.41
C ALA A 2 -13.74 13.82 -4.44
N LEU A 3 -14.38 13.15 -5.41
CA LEU A 3 -13.68 12.38 -6.44
C LEU A 3 -12.71 13.21 -7.31
N LYS A 4 -13.05 14.46 -7.63
CA LYS A 4 -12.18 15.32 -8.44
C LYS A 4 -10.95 15.76 -7.66
N ILE A 5 -11.14 16.05 -6.37
CA ILE A 5 -10.07 16.42 -5.43
C ILE A 5 -9.16 15.21 -5.19
N ALA A 6 -9.75 14.03 -4.98
CA ALA A 6 -9.03 12.76 -4.79
C ALA A 6 -8.10 12.46 -5.97
N LYS A 7 -8.58 12.68 -7.20
CA LYS A 7 -7.77 12.53 -8.43
C LYS A 7 -6.65 13.56 -8.57
N VAL A 8 -6.83 14.79 -8.06
CA VAL A 8 -5.79 15.84 -8.12
C VAL A 8 -4.67 15.57 -7.11
N PHE A 9 -5.03 15.01 -5.95
CA PHE A 9 -4.09 14.71 -4.87
C PHE A 9 -3.58 13.27 -4.88
N ASP A 10 -3.98 12.48 -5.88
CA ASP A 10 -3.70 11.05 -6.02
C ASP A 10 -3.92 10.25 -4.73
N VAL A 11 -5.12 10.40 -4.16
CA VAL A 11 -5.52 9.69 -2.94
C VAL A 11 -6.87 9.00 -3.14
N PRO A 12 -7.12 7.88 -2.43
CA PRO A 12 -8.43 7.25 -2.38
C PRO A 12 -9.52 8.23 -1.91
N VAL A 13 -10.74 8.14 -2.45
CA VAL A 13 -11.83 9.09 -2.12
C VAL A 13 -12.20 9.02 -0.62
N ASP A 14 -12.13 7.84 -0.04
CA ASP A 14 -12.33 7.56 1.38
C ASP A 14 -11.23 8.17 2.27
N TYR A 15 -10.02 8.42 1.76
CA TYR A 15 -9.00 9.22 2.46
C TYR A 15 -9.48 10.65 2.73
N LEU A 16 -10.11 11.30 1.74
CA LEU A 16 -10.63 12.67 1.89
C LEU A 16 -11.83 12.77 2.83
N LEU A 17 -12.57 11.68 2.97
CA LEU A 17 -13.75 11.62 3.82
C LEU A 17 -13.39 11.32 5.28
N GLY A 18 -12.13 10.94 5.57
CA GLY A 18 -11.71 10.54 6.92
C GLY A 18 -12.43 9.27 7.42
N GLU A 19 -13.22 8.63 6.57
CA GLU A 19 -14.08 7.50 6.87
C GLU A 19 -13.61 6.31 6.03
N GLY A 20 -12.80 5.44 6.63
CA GLY A 20 -12.33 4.22 5.97
C GLY A 20 -10.95 3.77 6.47
N LYS A 21 -10.66 2.47 6.38
CA LYS A 21 -9.35 1.90 6.73
C LYS A 21 -8.18 2.57 5.99
N HIS A 22 -8.47 3.18 4.83
CA HIS A 22 -7.49 3.86 3.99
C HIS A 22 -7.19 5.31 4.41
N ALA A 23 -8.04 5.96 5.21
CA ALA A 23 -7.80 7.32 5.72
C ALA A 23 -6.61 7.39 6.70
N ALA A 24 -6.24 6.26 7.29
CA ALA A 24 -5.11 6.13 8.21
C ALA A 24 -3.79 5.72 7.52
N TYR A 25 -3.79 5.48 6.21
CA TYR A 25 -2.57 5.08 5.52
C TYR A 25 -1.65 6.27 5.29
N ASP A 26 -0.38 6.05 5.63
CA ASP A 26 0.70 6.98 5.43
C ASP A 26 0.90 7.26 3.93
N LYS A 27 0.96 8.55 3.56
CA LYS A 27 1.05 8.98 2.16
C LYS A 27 2.31 8.47 1.48
N ASP A 28 3.42 8.40 2.22
CA ASP A 28 4.69 7.91 1.68
C ASP A 28 4.59 6.41 1.35
N THR A 29 3.82 5.66 2.14
CA THR A 29 3.55 4.25 1.89
C THR A 29 2.72 4.05 0.62
N ILE A 30 1.70 4.87 0.37
CA ILE A 30 0.91 4.83 -0.87
C ILE A 30 1.80 5.13 -2.08
N LYS A 31 2.56 6.21 -2.02
CA LYS A 31 3.46 6.62 -3.11
C LYS A 31 4.49 5.56 -3.46
N ARG A 32 5.08 4.89 -2.45
CA ARG A 32 5.99 3.76 -2.69
C ARG A 32 5.32 2.61 -3.43
N MET A 33 4.04 2.31 -3.16
CA MET A 33 3.32 1.26 -3.88
C MET A 33 3.06 1.67 -5.34
N GLU A 34 2.68 2.93 -5.59
CA GLU A 34 2.52 3.48 -6.93
C GLU A 34 3.84 3.45 -7.73
N ASP A 35 4.95 3.84 -7.10
CA ASP A 35 6.28 3.78 -7.70
C ASP A 35 6.68 2.33 -8.05
N ILE A 36 6.29 1.34 -7.23
CA ILE A 36 6.53 -0.08 -7.53
C ILE A 36 5.69 -0.58 -8.71
N GLU A 37 4.45 -0.09 -8.84
CA GLU A 37 3.54 -0.54 -9.90
C GLU A 37 4.04 -0.22 -11.31
N VAL A 38 4.78 0.89 -11.46
CA VAL A 38 5.31 1.39 -12.74
C VAL A 38 6.71 0.85 -13.09
N LEU A 39 7.30 0.01 -12.23
CA LEU A 39 8.59 -0.64 -12.52
C LEU A 39 8.45 -1.68 -13.64
N ASP A 40 9.59 -2.04 -14.22
CA ASP A 40 9.64 -3.18 -15.15
C ASP A 40 9.19 -4.47 -14.45
N PRO A 41 8.64 -5.44 -15.21
CA PRO A 41 8.04 -6.64 -14.63
C PRO A 41 8.99 -7.45 -13.74
N ASP A 42 10.27 -7.53 -14.09
CA ASP A 42 11.24 -8.34 -13.36
C ASP A 42 11.59 -7.68 -12.02
N THR A 43 11.86 -6.38 -12.01
CA THR A 43 12.14 -5.63 -10.78
C THR A 43 10.93 -5.60 -9.85
N LYS A 44 9.72 -5.39 -10.42
CA LYS A 44 8.45 -5.41 -9.68
C LYS A 44 8.23 -6.75 -8.99
N ALA A 45 8.46 -7.86 -9.69
CA ALA A 45 8.30 -9.20 -9.15
C ALA A 45 9.25 -9.48 -7.96
N VAL A 46 10.49 -9.01 -8.05
CA VAL A 46 11.47 -9.13 -6.95
C VAL A 46 10.98 -8.38 -5.71
N LEU A 47 10.53 -7.14 -5.86
CA LEU A 47 10.05 -6.35 -4.72
C LEU A 47 8.82 -6.96 -4.06
N PHE A 48 7.85 -7.45 -4.83
CA PHE A 48 6.69 -8.14 -4.27
C PHE A 48 7.07 -9.42 -3.52
N ASN A 49 8.03 -10.19 -4.03
CA ASN A 49 8.51 -11.37 -3.32
C ASN A 49 9.08 -11.03 -1.93
N ILE A 50 9.84 -9.94 -1.84
CA ILE A 50 10.40 -9.45 -0.57
C ILE A 50 9.28 -9.03 0.38
N ILE A 51 8.31 -8.23 -0.09
CA ILE A 51 7.15 -7.79 0.70
C ILE A 51 6.40 -9.01 1.24
N ASP A 52 6.06 -9.96 0.36
CA ASP A 52 5.32 -11.17 0.72
C ASP A 52 6.08 -12.04 1.72
N THR A 53 7.41 -12.11 1.60
CA THR A 53 8.26 -12.85 2.53
C THR A 53 8.12 -12.31 3.95
N TYR A 54 8.25 -10.99 4.14
CA TYR A 54 8.12 -10.39 5.46
C TYR A 54 6.69 -10.45 6.01
N LEU A 55 5.68 -10.29 5.17
CA LEU A 55 4.28 -10.42 5.57
C LEU A 55 3.96 -11.86 6.01
N ARG A 56 4.47 -12.86 5.29
CA ARG A 56 4.33 -14.29 5.65
C ARG A 56 5.02 -14.59 6.97
N ASP A 57 6.24 -14.13 7.13
CA ASP A 57 7.03 -14.33 8.35
C ASP A 57 6.38 -13.66 9.58
N ALA A 58 5.86 -12.43 9.44
CA ALA A 58 5.10 -11.76 10.50
C ALA A 58 3.83 -12.54 10.90
N LYS A 59 3.08 -13.05 9.92
CA LYS A 59 1.90 -13.90 10.17
C LYS A 59 2.29 -15.20 10.85
N ALA A 60 3.39 -15.83 10.43
CA ALA A 60 3.90 -17.05 11.02
C ALA A 60 4.33 -16.83 12.47
N ARG A 61 5.10 -15.79 12.79
CA ARG A 61 5.44 -15.45 14.19
C ARG A 61 4.22 -15.29 15.07
N LYS A 62 3.21 -14.57 14.58
CA LYS A 62 1.95 -14.37 15.31
C LYS A 62 1.19 -15.67 15.55
N ALA A 63 1.16 -16.57 14.56
CA ALA A 63 0.45 -17.84 14.64
C ALA A 63 1.17 -18.88 15.52
N TYR A 64 2.50 -18.89 15.48
CA TYR A 64 3.34 -19.86 16.19
C TYR A 64 3.94 -19.33 17.49
N GLY A 65 3.57 -18.10 17.91
CA GLY A 65 3.90 -17.54 19.23
C GLY A 65 5.39 -17.33 19.50
N ARG A 66 6.18 -16.92 18.48
CA ARG A 66 7.57 -16.48 18.68
C ARG A 66 7.66 -15.00 18.95
#